data_AF-A0ABD7X2H3-F1
#
_entry.id   AF-A0ABD7X2H3-F1
#
_cell.length_a   1.000
_cell.length_b   1.000
_cell.length_c   1.000
_cell.angle_alpha   90.00
_cell.angle_beta   90.00
_cell.angle_gamma   90.00
#
_symmetry.space_group_name_H-M   'P 1'
#
loop_
_entity.id
_entity.type
_entity.pdbx_description
1 polymer ?
#
loop_
_entity_poly.entity_id
_entity_poly.type
_entity_poly.pdbx_seq_one_letter_code
_entity_poly.pdbx_strand_id
1 'polypeptide(L)' 'MEATDDKYANIDVTKVYEYRDLPDKISSRCDNCGSVKFKSSVGAGKLLRECTNCEMKKNI' A
#
# COMPACT_ATOMS: atom_id res chain seq x y z
N MET A 1 -8.19 -24.59 8.87
CA MET A 1 -8.34 -23.47 7.91
C MET A 1 -8.44 -22.22 8.75
N GLU A 2 -7.31 -21.61 9.08
CA GLU A 2 -7.28 -20.32 9.76
C GLU A 2 -7.79 -19.28 8.77
N ALA A 3 -8.90 -18.64 9.11
CA ALA A 3 -9.37 -17.45 8.42
C ALA A 3 -8.34 -16.35 8.71
N THR A 4 -7.32 -16.26 7.85
CA THR A 4 -6.49 -15.06 7.80
C THR A 4 -7.40 -13.97 7.27
N ASP A 5 -8.00 -13.21 8.19
CA ASP A 5 -8.64 -11.93 7.93
C ASP A 5 -7.78 -11.19 6.91
N ASP A 6 -8.22 -11.17 5.65
CA ASP A 6 -7.47 -10.58 4.57
C ASP A 6 -7.54 -9.07 4.75
N LYS A 7 -6.68 -8.53 5.63
CA LYS A 7 -6.48 -7.08 5.85
C LYS A 7 -6.19 -6.31 4.55
N TYR A 8 -5.86 -7.05 3.50
CA TYR A 8 -5.53 -6.60 2.16
C TYR A 8 -6.59 -6.94 1.10
N ALA A 9 -7.69 -7.64 1.44
CA ALA A 9 -8.77 -7.95 0.48
C ALA A 9 -9.69 -6.75 0.21
N ASN A 10 -9.74 -5.77 1.12
CA ASN A 10 -10.58 -4.58 1.01
C ASN A 10 -9.73 -3.31 1.14
N ILE A 11 -8.67 -3.20 0.34
CA ILE A 11 -7.85 -1.98 0.32
C ILE A 11 -8.59 -0.90 -0.45
N ASP A 12 -8.88 0.18 0.24
CA ASP A 12 -9.47 1.36 -0.35
C ASP A 12 -8.37 2.28 -0.88
N VAL A 13 -8.23 2.34 -2.21
CA VAL A 13 -7.17 3.13 -2.86
C VAL A 13 -7.35 4.64 -2.71
N THR A 14 -8.51 5.10 -2.23
CA THR A 14 -8.75 6.52 -1.94
C THR A 14 -8.16 6.95 -0.59
N LYS A 15 -7.86 5.98 0.29
CA LYS A 15 -7.23 6.22 1.59
C LYS A 15 -5.72 6.10 1.51
N VAL A 16 -5.05 6.86 2.37
CA VAL A 16 -3.60 6.75 2.59
C VAL A 16 -3.38 5.87 3.80
N TYR A 17 -2.71 4.74 3.62
CA TYR A 17 -2.36 3.84 4.71
C TYR A 17 -0.96 4.17 5.25
N GLU A 18 -0.77 4.15 6.56
CA GLU A 18 0.58 4.24 7.14
C GLU A 18 1.21 2.84 7.15
N TYR A 19 2.48 2.75 6.76
CA TYR A 19 3.23 1.49 6.71
C TYR A 19 3.33 0.82 8.09
N ARG A 20 3.23 1.61 9.17
CA ARG A 20 3.19 1.11 10.56
C ARG A 20 1.95 0.30 10.87
N ASP A 21 0.79 0.75 10.39
CA ASP A 21 -0.51 0.10 10.63
C ASP A 21 -0.76 -1.05 9.65
N LEU A 22 -0.33 -0.86 8.40
CA LEU A 22 -0.50 -1.83 7.33
C LEU A 22 0.84 -1.98 6.58
N PRO A 23 1.77 -2.85 7.03
CA PRO A 23 3.03 -3.11 6.32
C PRO A 23 2.78 -3.73 4.93
N ASP A 24 3.80 -3.85 4.08
CA ASP A 24 3.63 -4.56 2.79
C ASP A 24 3.46 -6.06 3.07
N LYS A 25 2.39 -6.68 2.56
CA LYS A 25 2.18 -8.13 2.58
C LYS A 25 3.31 -8.84 1.84
N ILE A 26 3.74 -8.25 0.72
CA ILE A 26 4.87 -8.71 -0.08
C ILE A 26 5.71 -7.47 -0.39
N SER A 27 6.91 -7.41 0.17
CA SER A 27 7.85 -6.31 -0.07
C SER A 27 8.00 -6.05 -1.58
N SER A 28 7.93 -4.79 -1.97
CA SER A 28 8.06 -4.36 -3.37
C SER A 28 6.85 -4.65 -4.28
N ARG A 29 5.73 -5.18 -3.75
CA ARG A 29 4.48 -5.36 -4.52
C ARG A 29 3.32 -4.63 -3.90
N CYS A 30 2.42 -4.16 -4.75
CA CYS A 30 1.25 -3.43 -4.31
C CYS A 30 0.32 -4.43 -3.62
N ASP A 31 -0.09 -4.12 -2.40
CA ASP A 31 -0.95 -5.01 -1.64
C ASP A 31 -2.32 -5.24 -2.31
N ASN A 32 -2.79 -4.27 -3.11
CA ASN A 32 -4.07 -4.33 -3.82
C ASN A 32 -3.98 -5.05 -5.18
N CYS A 33 -3.02 -4.69 -6.03
CA CYS A 33 -2.96 -5.20 -7.42
C CYS A 33 -1.71 -6.05 -7.74
N GLY A 34 -0.78 -6.22 -6.80
CA GLY A 34 0.46 -6.98 -7.01
C GLY A 34 1.49 -6.32 -7.91
N SER A 35 1.24 -5.09 -8.40
CA SER A 35 2.18 -4.36 -9.26
C SER A 35 3.45 -3.96 -8.51
N VAL A 36 4.57 -3.93 -9.23
CA VAL A 36 5.88 -3.46 -8.73
C VAL A 36 6.16 -2.00 -9.09
N LYS A 37 5.27 -1.36 -9.85
CA LYS A 37 5.43 0.02 -10.32
C LYS A 37 4.80 0.98 -9.33
N PHE A 38 5.62 1.83 -8.72
CA PHE A 38 5.21 2.84 -7.77
C PHE A 38 5.83 4.19 -8.10
N LYS A 39 5.08 5.24 -7.80
CA LYS A 39 5.53 6.61 -7.79
C LYS A 39 5.71 7.03 -6.33
N SER A 40 6.92 7.43 -5.98
CA SER A 40 7.20 7.94 -4.65
C SER A 40 7.25 9.47 -4.68
N SER A 41 6.58 10.10 -3.72
CA SER A 41 6.58 11.55 -3.52
C SER A 41 6.99 11.84 -2.07
N VAL A 42 7.95 12.74 -1.88
CA VAL A 42 8.40 13.14 -0.54
C VAL A 42 7.78 14.50 -0.21
N GLY A 43 7.08 14.59 0.92
CA GLY A 43 6.46 15.82 1.37
C GLY A 43 6.39 15.88 2.89
N ALA A 44 6.75 17.03 3.46
CA ALA A 44 6.71 17.26 4.92
C ALA A 44 7.44 16.18 5.77
N GLY A 45 8.53 15.60 5.23
CA GLY A 45 9.32 14.56 5.91
C GLY A 45 8.70 13.15 5.87
N LYS A 46 7.63 12.94 5.11
CA LYS A 46 6.99 11.64 4.88
C LYS A 46 7.19 11.19 3.43
N LEU A 47 7.34 9.88 3.22
CA LEU A 47 7.46 9.29 1.89
C LEU A 47 6.10 8.69 1.49
N LEU A 48 5.38 9.36 0.58
CA LEU A 48 4.16 8.83 0.02
C LEU A 48 4.48 7.95 -1.19
N ARG A 49 4.18 6.66 -1.10
CA ARG A 49 4.28 5.68 -2.17
C ARG A 49 2.91 5.44 -2.78
N GLU A 50 2.76 5.78 -4.04
CA GLU A 50 1.54 5.60 -4.83
C GLU A 50 1.76 4.48 -5.86
N CYS A 51 0.86 3.50 -5.94
CA CYS A 51 0.92 2.50 -7.00
C CYS A 51 0.45 3.11 -8.32
N THR A 52 1.23 3.00 -9.39
CA THR A 52 0.83 3.57 -10.69
C THR A 52 -0.24 2.75 -11.42
N ASN A 53 -0.62 1.59 -10.89
CA ASN A 53 -1.59 0.69 -11.52
C ASN A 53 -2.99 0.79 -10.91
N CYS A 54 -3.08 1.01 -9.59
CA CYS A 54 -4.36 1.12 -8.88
C CYS A 54 -4.44 2.35 -7.97
N GLU A 55 -3.45 3.25 -8.03
CA GLU A 55 -3.42 4.53 -7.29
C GLU A 55 -3.40 4.39 -5.76
N MET A 56 -3.17 3.16 -5.25
CA MET A 56 -3.04 2.90 -3.82
C MET A 56 -1.92 3.74 -3.22
N LYS A 57 -2.24 4.53 -2.20
CA LYS A 57 -1.29 5.39 -1.49
C LYS A 57 -0.91 4.80 -0.15
N LYS A 58 0.40 4.79 0.11
CA LYS A 58 0.98 4.28 1.33
C LYS A 58 2.06 5.22 1.82
N ASN A 59 1.93 5.67 3.05
CA ASN A 59 2.88 6.54 3.68
C ASN A 59 3.92 5.67 4.40
N ILE A 60 5.17 5.72 3.92
CA ILE A 60 6.33 5.03 4.49
C ILE A 60 7.12 5.95 5.41
#